data_AF-A0A353TGW4-F1
#
_entry.id   AF-A0A353TGW4-F1
#
_cell.length_a   1.000
_cell.length_b   1.000
_cell.length_c   1.000
_cell.angle_alpha   90.00
_cell.angle_beta   90.00
_cell.angle_gamma   90.00
#
_symmetry.space_group_name_H-M   'P 1'
#
loop_
_entity.id
_entity.type
_entity.pdbx_description
1 polymer ?
#
loop_
_entity_poly.entity_id
_entity_poly.type
_entity_poly.pdbx_seq_one_letter_code
_entity_poly.pdbx_strand_id
1 'polypeptide(L)'
;MIENAFKHGISGDKPSFIDISLSETPDGKIEFVSRNSYYPKSEADKSGSGIGLGLVKKRLEMAYPGRYQWDSEVTGDTYSTTLIINTKED
;
A
#
# COMPACT_ATOMS: atom_id res chain seq x y z
N MET A 1 -3.29 3.79 -1.44
CA MET A 1 -2.87 2.68 -0.57
C MET A 1 -3.81 2.53 0.60
N ILE A 2 -4.07 3.59 1.37
CA ILE A 2 -5.09 3.60 2.43
C ILE A 2 -6.48 3.19 1.88
N GLU A 3 -6.93 3.79 0.78
CA GLU A 3 -8.20 3.41 0.14
C GLU A 3 -8.26 1.92 -0.25
N ASN A 4 -7.12 1.34 -0.66
CA ASN A 4 -7.02 -0.10 -0.98
C ASN A 4 -7.24 -0.94 0.28
N ALA A 5 -6.65 -0.53 1.41
CA ALA A 5 -6.84 -1.20 2.69
C ALA A 5 -8.31 -1.19 3.14
N PHE A 6 -9.03 -0.07 2.96
CA PHE A 6 -10.46 -0.01 3.28
C PHE A 6 -11.32 -0.84 2.32
N LYS A 7 -11.04 -0.80 1.01
CA LYS A 7 -11.82 -1.55 -0.01
C LYS A 7 -11.70 -3.06 0.14
N HIS A 8 -10.53 -3.54 0.52
CA HIS A 8 -10.20 -4.97 0.51
C HIS A 8 -10.05 -5.57 1.91
N GLY A 9 -9.85 -4.74 2.93
CA GLY A 9 -9.57 -5.21 4.30
C GLY A 9 -10.68 -5.08 5.30
N ILE A 10 -11.87 -4.65 4.90
CA ILE A 10 -13.06 -4.68 5.74
C ILE A 10 -14.09 -5.62 5.12
N SER A 11 -14.55 -6.58 5.91
CA SER A 11 -15.71 -7.43 5.64
C SER A 11 -16.81 -7.15 6.64
N GLY A 12 -18.06 -7.14 6.19
CA GLY A 12 -19.23 -7.00 7.09
C GLY A 12 -19.46 -8.22 7.97
N ASP A 13 -18.93 -9.38 7.57
CA ASP A 13 -19.25 -10.69 8.18
C ASP A 13 -18.08 -11.29 8.96
N LYS A 14 -16.89 -10.67 8.90
CA LYS A 14 -15.66 -11.18 9.53
C LYS A 14 -14.91 -10.08 10.31
N PRO A 15 -14.29 -10.41 11.46
CA PRO A 15 -13.41 -9.49 12.17
C PRO A 15 -12.34 -8.93 11.23
N SER A 16 -12.19 -7.63 11.18
CA SER A 16 -11.35 -6.95 10.20
C SER A 16 -10.39 -6.00 10.90
N PHE A 17 -9.17 -5.85 10.37
CA PHE A 17 -8.21 -4.86 10.85
C PHE A 17 -7.59 -4.08 9.70
N ILE A 18 -7.21 -2.85 10.01
CA ILE A 18 -6.34 -2.01 9.20
C ILE A 18 -5.32 -1.40 10.16
N ASP A 19 -4.05 -1.67 9.88
CA ASP A 19 -2.88 -1.13 10.56
C ASP A 19 -2.11 -0.27 9.56
N ILE A 20 -1.86 0.99 9.91
CA ILE A 20 -1.16 1.93 9.05
C ILE A 20 -0.12 2.64 9.91
N SER A 21 1.13 2.60 9.46
CA SER A 21 2.22 3.35 10.05
C SER A 21 2.88 4.25 9.01
N LEU A 22 3.34 5.40 9.49
CA LEU A 22 4.18 6.33 8.76
C LEU A 22 5.28 6.76 9.71
N SER A 23 6.52 6.49 9.34
CA SER A 23 7.69 6.81 10.16
C SER A 23 8.82 7.35 9.30
N GLU A 24 9.61 8.24 9.90
CA GLU A 24 10.90 8.65 9.35
C GLU A 24 11.99 7.78 9.95
N THR A 25 12.85 7.22 9.10
CA THR A 25 14.01 6.45 9.51
C THR A 25 15.21 7.37 9.80
N PRO A 26 16.16 6.98 10.65
CA PRO A 26 17.32 7.83 10.98
C PRO A 26 18.18 8.24 9.78
N ASP A 27 18.18 7.46 8.70
CA ASP A 27 18.87 7.78 7.45
C ASP A 27 18.11 8.81 6.58
N GLY A 28 16.94 9.29 7.02
CA GLY A 28 16.14 10.32 6.35
C GLY A 28 15.26 9.76 5.25
N LYS A 29 14.74 8.54 5.42
CA LYS A 29 13.73 7.97 4.53
C LYS A 29 12.37 8.02 5.22
N ILE A 30 11.33 8.20 4.44
CA ILE A 30 9.96 8.05 4.90
C ILE A 30 9.52 6.62 4.57
N GLU A 31 9.17 5.87 5.59
CA GLU A 31 8.59 4.53 5.47
C GLU A 31 7.10 4.60 5.78
N PHE A 32 6.30 4.18 4.82
CA PHE A 32 4.86 3.96 4.95
C PHE A 32 4.60 2.47 4.88
N VAL A 33 3.95 1.92 5.90
CA VAL A 33 3.49 0.53 5.90
C VAL A 33 1.98 0.52 6.11
N SER A 34 1.28 -0.27 5.30
CA SER A 34 -0.14 -0.56 5.52
C SER A 34 -0.35 -2.06 5.47
N ARG A 35 -0.99 -2.58 6.52
CA ARG A 35 -1.39 -3.98 6.64
C ARG A 35 -2.89 -4.02 6.89
N ASN A 36 -3.58 -4.87 6.17
CA ASN A 36 -5.01 -5.04 6.34
C ASN A 36 -5.40 -6.50 6.17
N SER A 37 -6.52 -6.89 6.77
CA SER A 37 -7.14 -8.19 6.47
C SER A 37 -7.30 -8.34 4.95
N TYR A 38 -7.20 -9.54 4.42
CA TYR A 38 -7.32 -9.80 2.99
C TYR A 38 -8.45 -10.79 2.74
N TYR A 39 -9.53 -10.27 2.17
CA TYR A 39 -10.68 -11.08 1.77
C TYR A 39 -10.74 -11.14 0.25
N PRO A 40 -10.24 -12.22 -0.38
CA PRO A 40 -10.28 -12.35 -1.83
C PRO A 40 -11.73 -12.33 -2.31
N LYS A 41 -12.12 -11.28 -3.02
CA LYS A 41 -13.40 -11.19 -3.73
C LYS A 41 -13.27 -11.89 -5.07
N SER A 42 -14.36 -12.49 -5.54
CA SER A 42 -14.48 -13.20 -6.83
C SER A 42 -13.95 -12.34 -7.98
N GLU A 43 -13.35 -12.95 -9.00
CA GLU A 43 -12.65 -12.24 -10.10
C GLU A 43 -13.49 -11.20 -10.85
N ALA A 44 -14.82 -11.32 -10.81
CA ALA A 44 -15.75 -10.35 -11.36
C ALA A 44 -15.64 -8.93 -10.73
N ASP A 45 -15.09 -8.82 -9.52
CA ASP A 45 -14.95 -7.56 -8.76
C ASP A 45 -13.58 -6.86 -8.98
N LYS A 46 -12.69 -7.44 -9.79
CA LYS A 46 -11.32 -6.90 -10.01
C LYS A 46 -11.26 -5.68 -10.94
N SER A 47 -12.38 -5.27 -11.53
CA SER A 47 -12.51 -4.25 -12.59
C SER A 47 -12.07 -2.83 -12.20
N GLY A 48 -11.76 -2.55 -10.92
CA GLY A 48 -11.25 -1.25 -10.45
C GLY A 48 -9.89 -1.26 -9.73
N SER A 49 -9.27 -2.44 -9.54
CA SER A 49 -8.15 -2.61 -8.59
C SER A 49 -6.80 -2.04 -9.05
N GLY A 50 -6.59 -1.82 -10.35
CA GLY A 50 -5.28 -1.45 -10.91
C GLY A 50 -5.03 0.06 -11.13
N ILE A 51 -6.09 0.87 -11.29
CA ILE A 51 -5.95 2.28 -11.70
C ILE A 51 -5.30 3.12 -10.60
N GLY A 52 -5.76 2.94 -9.36
CA GLY A 52 -5.27 3.71 -8.21
C GLY A 52 -3.78 3.48 -7.96
N LEU A 53 -3.34 2.22 -7.99
CA LEU A 53 -1.93 1.87 -7.80
C LEU A 53 -1.06 2.34 -8.96
N GLY A 54 -1.56 2.24 -10.21
CA GLY A 54 -0.87 2.78 -11.38
C GLY A 54 -0.66 4.29 -11.33
N LEU A 55 -1.66 5.05 -10.85
CA LEU A 55 -1.54 6.51 -10.68
C LEU A 55 -0.55 6.87 -9.57
N VAL A 56 -0.56 6.14 -8.45
CA VAL A 56 0.42 6.31 -7.37
C VAL A 56 1.84 6.08 -7.90
N LYS A 57 2.08 4.99 -8.64
CA LYS A 57 3.39 4.71 -9.25
C LYS A 57 3.85 5.84 -10.18
N LYS A 58 2.97 6.34 -11.05
CA LYS A 58 3.29 7.47 -11.94
C LYS A 58 3.67 8.73 -11.15
N ARG A 59 2.96 9.03 -10.06
CA ARG A 59 3.28 10.19 -9.21
C ARG A 59 4.63 10.02 -8.50
N LEU A 60 4.92 8.83 -8.00
CA LEU A 60 6.20 8.51 -7.38
C LEU A 60 7.36 8.67 -8.37
N GLU A 61 7.19 8.18 -9.60
CA GLU A 61 8.21 8.32 -10.64
C GLU A 61 8.51 9.79 -10.99
N MET A 62 7.50 10.66 -10.99
CA MET A 62 7.69 12.09 -11.27
C MET A 62 8.28 12.86 -10.09
N ALA A 63 7.86 12.55 -8.86
CA ALA A 63 8.27 13.30 -7.67
C ALA A 63 9.59 12.80 -7.06
N TYR A 64 9.85 11.49 -7.14
CA TYR A 64 10.97 10.82 -6.50
C TYR A 64 11.65 9.82 -7.45
N PRO A 65 12.06 10.23 -8.67
CA PRO A 65 12.63 9.32 -9.67
C PRO A 65 13.83 8.56 -9.10
N GLY A 66 13.78 7.21 -9.15
CA GLY A 66 14.83 6.34 -8.60
C GLY A 66 15.01 6.42 -7.07
N ARG A 67 14.18 7.19 -6.35
CA ARG A 67 14.28 7.45 -4.91
C ARG A 67 13.12 6.86 -4.11
N TYR A 68 12.38 5.92 -4.68
CA TYR A 68 11.36 5.18 -3.95
C TYR A 68 11.50 3.67 -4.16
N GLN A 69 11.10 2.93 -3.15
CA GLN A 69 10.89 1.48 -3.22
C GLN A 69 9.46 1.21 -2.80
N TRP A 70 8.78 0.35 -3.56
CA TRP A 70 7.42 -0.05 -3.27
C TRP A 70 7.28 -1.55 -3.45
N ASP A 71 6.84 -2.21 -2.39
CA ASP A 71 6.52 -3.63 -2.38
C ASP A 71 5.11 -3.89 -1.83
N SER A 72 4.51 -5.01 -2.22
CA SER A 72 3.23 -5.47 -1.69
C SER A 72 3.15 -6.99 -1.73
N GLU A 73 2.65 -7.57 -0.66
CA GLU A 73 2.55 -9.02 -0.50
C GLU A 73 1.21 -9.43 0.13
N VAL A 74 0.85 -10.70 -0.06
CA VAL A 74 -0.26 -11.33 0.64
C VAL A 74 0.27 -12.55 1.38
N THR A 75 0.10 -12.56 2.69
CA THR A 75 0.54 -13.64 3.57
C THR A 75 -0.65 -14.11 4.40
N GLY A 76 -1.18 -15.30 4.09
CA GLY A 76 -2.42 -15.81 4.66
C GLY A 76 -3.59 -14.88 4.35
N ASP A 77 -4.29 -14.44 5.40
CA ASP A 77 -5.43 -13.52 5.32
C ASP A 77 -5.01 -12.05 5.54
N THR A 78 -3.77 -11.68 5.22
CA THR A 78 -3.25 -10.32 5.36
C THR A 78 -2.61 -9.83 4.07
N TYR A 79 -3.00 -8.64 3.64
CA TYR A 79 -2.34 -7.88 2.59
C TYR A 79 -1.44 -6.83 3.25
N SER A 80 -0.18 -6.78 2.85
CA SER A 80 0.80 -5.81 3.33
C SER A 80 1.32 -5.00 2.16
N THR A 81 1.57 -3.71 2.38
CA THR A 81 2.21 -2.84 1.41
C THR A 81 3.16 -1.88 2.09
N THR A 82 4.36 -1.76 1.52
CA THR A 82 5.45 -0.96 2.07
C THR A 82 5.95 -0.01 1.00
N LEU A 83 5.98 1.28 1.32
CA LEU A 83 6.53 2.33 0.48
C LEU A 83 7.62 3.04 1.26
N ILE A 84 8.83 3.03 0.70
CA ILE A 84 9.98 3.75 1.24
C ILE A 84 10.34 4.85 0.25
N ILE A 85 10.45 6.09 0.73
CA ILE A 85 10.86 7.25 -0.07
C ILE A 85 12.11 7.86 0.55
N ASN A 86 13.17 8.03 -0.25
CA ASN A 86 14.31 8.83 0.14
C ASN A 86 14.01 10.31 -0.13
N THR A 87 13.88 11.10 0.94
CA THR A 87 13.52 12.53 0.85
C THR A 87 14.73 13.44 0.67
N LYS A 88 15.95 12.92 0.85
CA LYS A 88 17.17 13.67 0.58
C LYS A 88 17.43 13.71 -0.91
N GLU A 89 17.78 14.90 -1.41
CA GLU A 89 18.38 15.10 -2.72
C GLU A 89 19.90 15.13 -2.47
N ASP A 90 20.66 14.34 -3.22
CA ASP A 90 22.13 14.42 -3.22
C ASP A 90 22.60 15.74 -3.88
#